data_AF-C1LS03-F1
#
_entry.id   AF-C1LS03-F1
#
_cell.length_a   1.000
_cell.length_b   1.000
_cell.length_c   1.000
_cell.angle_alpha   90.00
_cell.angle_beta   90.00
_cell.angle_gamma   90.00
#
_symmetry.space_group_name_H-M   'P 1'
#
loop_
_entity.id
_entity.type
_entity.pdbx_description
1 polymer ?
#
loop_
_entity_poly.entity_id
_entity_poly.type
_entity_poly.pdbx_seq_one_letter_code
_entity_poly.pdbx_strand_id
1 'polypeptide(L)'
;MMSDNSTSLLVIGAGLPRTGTTSMKRALEILLGKPCYHMMDIMLRKHEDIGKWLQLIDEVNKTSRNEVIIHDILSEILTGYASVTDIPTCGFYRELMNVYPNAKVILTIRDKTDWLSSLRHTVMPKCCDPHKQIRKKQ
;
A
#
# COMPACT_ATOMS: atom_id res chain seq x y z
N MET A 1 -11.16 16.84 27.73
CA MET A 1 -11.81 16.06 26.67
C MET A 1 -10.83 14.99 26.24
N MET A 2 -11.20 13.72 26.34
CA MET A 2 -10.27 12.61 26.17
C MET A 2 -9.75 12.55 24.75
N SER A 3 -8.44 12.67 24.59
CA SER A 3 -7.73 12.38 23.36
C SER A 3 -7.76 10.87 23.14
N ASP A 4 -8.77 10.40 22.42
CA ASP A 4 -8.77 9.05 21.86
C ASP A 4 -7.65 8.97 20.81
N ASN A 5 -6.49 8.51 21.25
CA ASN A 5 -5.31 8.35 20.40
C ASN A 5 -5.40 7.09 19.52
N SER A 6 -6.53 6.36 19.55
CA SER A 6 -6.82 5.23 18.66
C SER A 6 -7.52 5.74 17.41
N THR A 7 -6.77 6.27 16.45
CA THR A 7 -7.34 6.53 15.12
C THR A 7 -7.57 5.20 14.42
N SER A 8 -8.80 4.69 14.47
CA SER A 8 -9.21 3.49 13.73
C SER A 8 -9.24 3.78 12.23
N LEU A 9 -8.71 2.87 11.42
CA LEU A 9 -8.72 2.97 9.97
C LEU A 9 -10.16 2.98 9.44
N LEU A 10 -10.50 3.93 8.57
CA LEU A 10 -11.83 4.12 8.02
C LEU A 10 -11.95 3.59 6.58
N VAL A 11 -10.88 3.68 5.80
CA VAL A 11 -10.87 3.29 4.37
C VAL A 11 -9.63 2.47 4.00
N ILE A 12 -9.86 1.34 3.37
CA ILE A 12 -8.83 0.43 2.84
C ILE A 12 -8.83 0.51 1.31
N GLY A 13 -7.78 1.06 0.72
CA GLY A 13 -7.55 1.06 -0.72
C GLY A 13 -6.87 -0.23 -1.19
N ALA A 14 -7.63 -1.12 -1.80
CA ALA A 14 -7.15 -2.37 -2.40
C ALA A 14 -6.62 -2.22 -3.83
N GLY A 15 -6.62 -1.00 -4.38
CA GLY A 15 -6.12 -0.69 -5.71
C GLY A 15 -4.60 -0.83 -5.83
N LEU A 16 -4.15 -1.48 -6.90
CA LEU A 16 -2.74 -1.63 -7.23
C LEU A 16 -2.08 -0.28 -7.57
N PRO A 17 -0.74 -0.15 -7.47
CA PRO A 17 -0.03 1.00 -7.99
C PRO A 17 -0.45 1.30 -9.43
N ARG A 18 -0.46 2.59 -9.78
CA ARG A 18 -0.79 3.09 -11.13
C ARG A 18 -2.27 2.97 -11.53
N THR A 19 -3.15 2.64 -10.58
CA THR A 19 -4.62 2.70 -10.75
C THR A 19 -5.25 4.00 -10.22
N GLY A 20 -4.44 5.02 -9.92
CA GLY A 20 -4.90 6.30 -9.37
C GLY A 20 -4.73 6.46 -7.86
N THR A 21 -3.89 5.63 -7.23
CA THR A 21 -3.67 5.60 -5.78
C THR A 21 -3.25 6.95 -5.18
N THR A 22 -2.40 7.73 -5.85
CA THR A 22 -1.98 9.05 -5.37
C THR A 22 -3.13 10.07 -5.36
N SER A 23 -3.97 10.06 -6.39
CA SER A 23 -5.18 10.90 -6.42
C SER A 23 -6.18 10.44 -5.35
N MET A 24 -6.34 9.12 -5.16
CA MET A 24 -7.18 8.55 -4.11
C MET A 24 -6.70 8.96 -2.71
N LYS A 25 -5.40 8.85 -2.43
CA LYS A 25 -4.77 9.33 -1.19
C LYS A 25 -5.16 10.77 -0.92
N ARG A 26 -5.01 11.65 -1.92
CA ARG A 26 -5.31 13.07 -1.77
C ARG A 26 -6.80 13.34 -1.52
N ALA A 27 -7.69 12.64 -2.22
CA ALA A 27 -9.12 12.75 -2.02
C ALA A 27 -9.53 12.32 -0.59
N LEU A 28 -8.98 11.21 -0.10
CA LEU A 28 -9.26 10.71 1.25
C LEU A 28 -8.74 11.66 2.33
N GLU A 29 -7.55 12.25 2.16
CA GLU A 29 -7.04 13.27 3.08
C GLU A 29 -7.94 14.51 3.16
N ILE A 30 -8.50 14.96 2.02
CA ILE A 30 -9.44 16.08 1.97
C ILE A 30 -10.74 15.71 2.68
N LEU A 31 -11.31 14.53 2.40
CA LEU A 31 -12.61 14.10 2.92
C LEU A 31 -12.57 13.77 4.42
N LEU A 32 -11.50 13.13 4.89
CA LEU A 32 -11.39 12.64 6.26
C LEU A 32 -10.67 13.63 7.19
N GLY A 33 -10.00 14.64 6.65
CA GLY A 33 -9.19 15.58 7.43
C GLY A 33 -8.03 14.91 8.17
N LYS A 34 -7.62 13.70 7.75
CA LYS A 34 -6.60 12.88 8.39
C LYS A 34 -5.67 12.24 7.36
N PRO A 35 -4.43 11.85 7.73
CA PRO A 35 -3.48 11.25 6.80
C PRO A 35 -3.96 9.94 6.17
N CYS A 36 -3.57 9.72 4.92
CA CYS A 36 -3.74 8.44 4.21
C CYS A 36 -2.37 7.79 3.95
N TYR A 37 -2.14 6.54 4.36
CA TYR A 37 -0.87 5.84 4.12
C TYR A 37 -0.70 5.54 2.62
N HIS A 38 0.51 5.67 2.10
CA HIS A 38 0.88 5.37 0.71
C HIS A 38 2.38 5.01 0.62
N MET A 39 2.82 4.35 -0.46
CA MET A 39 4.25 4.10 -0.74
C MET A 39 5.15 5.34 -0.60
N MET A 40 4.63 6.54 -0.90
CA MET A 40 5.40 7.77 -0.77
C MET A 40 5.72 8.12 0.68
N ASP A 41 4.90 7.72 1.64
CA ASP A 41 5.18 7.92 3.06
C ASP A 41 6.38 7.06 3.49
N ILE A 42 6.48 5.81 3.01
CA ILE A 42 7.68 4.97 3.21
C ILE A 42 8.91 5.63 2.60
N MET A 43 8.84 6.02 1.32
CA MET A 43 9.97 6.57 0.57
C MET A 43 10.48 7.94 1.04
N LEU A 44 9.64 8.73 1.72
CA LEU A 44 10.00 10.10 2.07
C LEU A 44 10.11 10.35 3.57
N ARG A 45 9.45 9.54 4.41
CA ARG A 45 9.23 9.88 5.83
C ARG A 45 9.39 8.70 6.78
N LYS A 46 9.06 7.48 6.35
CA LYS A 46 8.95 6.29 7.19
C LYS A 46 9.78 5.13 6.64
N HIS A 47 11.06 5.36 6.40
CA HIS A 47 11.95 4.31 5.91
C HIS A 47 12.10 3.17 6.92
N GLU A 48 11.94 3.45 8.22
CA GLU A 48 11.95 2.45 9.28
C GLU A 48 10.81 1.42 9.16
N ASP A 49 9.71 1.75 8.48
CA ASP A 49 8.59 0.82 8.26
C ASP A 49 8.98 -0.33 7.31
N ILE A 50 10.04 -0.20 6.51
CA ILE A 50 10.46 -1.24 5.55
C ILE A 50 10.72 -2.56 6.28
N GLY A 51 11.41 -2.54 7.41
CA GLY A 51 11.68 -3.75 8.20
C GLY A 51 10.41 -4.42 8.71
N LYS A 52 9.43 -3.62 9.16
CA LYS A 52 8.14 -4.10 9.64
C LYS A 52 7.30 -4.72 8.53
N TRP A 53 7.30 -4.10 7.34
CA TRP A 53 6.63 -4.64 6.16
C TRP A 53 7.25 -5.98 5.72
N LEU A 54 8.57 -6.11 5.76
CA LEU A 54 9.24 -7.39 5.48
C LEU A 54 8.87 -8.46 6.51
N GLN A 55 8.90 -8.12 7.81
CA GLN A 55 8.45 -9.03 8.87
C GLN A 55 7.00 -9.46 8.69
N LEU A 56 6.11 -8.55 8.29
CA LEU A 56 4.71 -8.85 8.03
C LEU A 56 4.52 -9.78 6.82
N ILE A 57 5.26 -9.54 5.74
CA ILE A 57 5.28 -10.42 4.55
C ILE A 57 5.71 -11.83 4.96
N ASP A 58 6.78 -11.94 5.75
CA ASP A 58 7.27 -13.23 6.23
C ASP A 58 6.25 -13.93 7.13
N GLU A 59 5.58 -13.21 8.03
CA GLU A 59 4.56 -13.77 8.92
C GLU A 59 3.34 -14.28 8.15
N VAL A 60 2.81 -13.48 7.21
CA VAL A 60 1.62 -13.86 6.41
C VAL A 60 1.89 -15.07 5.51
N ASN A 61 3.14 -15.27 5.09
CA ASN A 61 3.53 -16.41 4.25
C ASN A 61 3.81 -17.72 5.04
N LYS A 62 3.78 -17.70 6.39
CA LYS A 62 3.94 -18.93 7.19
C LYS A 62 2.71 -19.84 7.06
N THR A 63 2.95 -21.15 7.02
CA THR A 63 1.87 -22.17 7.08
C THR A 63 1.02 -22.03 8.34
N SER A 64 1.66 -21.69 9.46
CA SER A 64 1.03 -21.39 10.75
C SER A 64 1.26 -19.92 11.11
N ARG A 65 0.65 -19.01 10.35
CA ARG A 65 0.75 -17.56 10.61
C ARG A 65 0.09 -17.17 11.93
N ASN A 66 0.65 -16.18 12.61
CA ASN A 66 0.14 -15.66 13.87
C ASN A 66 -0.64 -14.35 13.64
N GLU A 67 -1.97 -14.43 13.76
CA GLU A 67 -2.88 -13.28 13.57
C GLU A 67 -2.65 -12.15 14.57
N VAL A 68 -2.15 -12.44 15.78
CA VAL A 68 -1.84 -11.41 16.79
C VAL A 68 -0.63 -10.59 16.32
N ILE A 69 0.42 -11.24 15.83
CA ILE A 69 1.60 -10.55 15.30
C ILE A 69 1.23 -9.71 14.07
N ILE A 70 0.41 -10.26 13.17
CA ILE A 70 -0.10 -9.53 11.99
C ILE A 70 -0.86 -8.28 12.42
N HIS A 71 -1.78 -8.42 13.38
CA HIS A 71 -2.57 -7.32 13.93
C HIS A 71 -1.69 -6.24 14.56
N ASP A 72 -0.72 -6.63 15.39
CA ASP A 72 0.14 -5.70 16.11
C ASP A 72 1.04 -4.90 15.16
N ILE A 73 1.66 -5.57 14.19
CA ILE A 73 2.50 -4.90 13.18
C ILE A 73 1.67 -3.93 12.33
N LEU A 74 0.48 -4.35 11.87
CA LEU A 74 -0.40 -3.48 11.08
C LEU A 74 -0.88 -2.27 11.88
N SER A 75 -1.24 -2.47 13.15
CA SER A 75 -1.66 -1.37 14.03
C SER A 75 -0.53 -0.38 14.30
N GLU A 76 0.70 -0.88 14.49
CA GLU A 76 1.87 -0.05 14.70
C GLU A 76 2.21 0.80 13.46
N ILE A 77 2.29 0.19 12.28
CA ILE A 77 2.60 0.89 11.02
C ILE A 77 1.56 1.98 10.73
N LEU A 78 0.28 1.67 10.95
CA LEU A 78 -0.85 2.52 10.55
C LEU A 78 -1.33 3.47 11.65
N THR A 79 -0.63 3.53 12.79
CA THR A 79 -0.93 4.49 13.85
C THR A 79 -0.95 5.93 13.30
N GLY A 80 -2.05 6.62 13.53
CA GLY A 80 -2.27 8.02 13.11
C GLY A 80 -2.83 8.20 11.68
N TYR A 81 -3.01 7.12 10.92
CA TYR A 81 -3.64 7.17 9.60
C TYR A 81 -5.12 6.82 9.67
N ALA A 82 -5.94 7.50 8.86
CA ALA A 82 -7.38 7.19 8.74
C ALA A 82 -7.70 6.35 7.51
N SER A 83 -6.77 6.24 6.57
CA SER A 83 -6.95 5.43 5.36
C SER A 83 -5.63 4.92 4.81
N VAL A 84 -5.67 3.90 3.95
CA VAL A 84 -4.50 3.37 3.25
C VAL A 84 -4.75 3.22 1.75
N THR A 85 -3.70 3.36 0.95
CA THR A 85 -3.71 3.10 -0.50
C THR A 85 -2.33 2.64 -0.95
N ASP A 86 -2.25 2.06 -2.15
CA ASP A 86 -1.00 1.66 -2.79
C ASP A 86 -0.27 0.50 -2.08
N ILE A 87 0.82 0.05 -2.69
CA ILE A 87 1.75 -0.89 -2.06
C ILE A 87 2.42 -0.24 -0.84
N PRO A 88 2.78 -1.05 0.17
CA PRO A 88 2.49 -2.49 0.30
C PRO A 88 1.06 -2.79 0.78
N THR A 89 0.36 -1.80 1.34
CA THR A 89 -0.93 -1.98 2.04
C THR A 89 -2.02 -2.68 1.21
N CYS A 90 -2.10 -2.42 -0.10
CA CYS A 90 -3.10 -3.03 -0.97
C CYS A 90 -3.01 -4.56 -1.04
N GLY A 91 -1.84 -5.15 -0.76
CA GLY A 91 -1.64 -6.60 -0.69
C GLY A 91 -2.23 -7.25 0.56
N PHE A 92 -2.48 -6.46 1.61
CA PHE A 92 -2.95 -6.92 2.93
C PHE A 92 -4.39 -6.52 3.21
N TYR A 93 -5.20 -6.26 2.17
CA TYR A 93 -6.56 -5.76 2.35
C TYR A 93 -7.44 -6.71 3.18
N ARG A 94 -7.20 -8.03 3.14
CA ARG A 94 -7.95 -9.02 3.93
C ARG A 94 -7.59 -8.97 5.41
N GLU A 95 -6.30 -8.93 5.72
CA GLU A 95 -5.79 -8.77 7.08
C GLU A 95 -6.29 -7.44 7.66
N LEU A 96 -6.24 -6.36 6.86
CA LEU A 96 -6.78 -5.06 7.26
C LEU A 96 -8.30 -5.08 7.51
N MET A 97 -9.08 -5.84 6.74
CA MET A 97 -10.52 -6.01 7.00
C MET A 97 -10.78 -6.73 8.33
N ASN A 98 -9.91 -7.68 8.72
CA ASN A 98 -10.02 -8.37 10.00
C ASN A 98 -9.65 -7.46 11.18
N VAL A 99 -8.57 -6.68 11.02
CA VAL A 99 -8.09 -5.74 12.06
C VAL A 99 -9.05 -4.55 12.22
N TYR A 100 -9.60 -4.05 11.11
CA TYR A 100 -10.49 -2.89 11.07
C TYR A 100 -11.86 -3.27 10.47
N PRO A 101 -12.71 -4.01 11.21
CA PRO A 101 -13.97 -4.55 10.68
C PRO A 101 -14.99 -3.49 10.26
N ASN A 102 -14.85 -2.27 10.75
CA ASN A 102 -15.71 -1.15 10.40
C ASN A 102 -15.21 -0.36 9.17
N ALA A 103 -13.99 -0.61 8.72
CA ALA A 103 -13.41 0.08 7.55
C ALA A 103 -14.11 -0.33 6.26
N LYS A 104 -14.27 0.62 5.34
CA LYS A 104 -14.78 0.36 3.99
C LYS A 104 -13.64 0.09 3.02
N VAL A 105 -13.84 -0.84 2.09
CA VAL A 105 -12.83 -1.18 1.07
C VAL A 105 -13.16 -0.50 -0.26
N ILE A 106 -12.16 0.11 -0.88
CA ILE A 106 -12.24 0.72 -2.22
C ILE A 106 -11.25 0.02 -3.14
N LEU A 107 -11.72 -0.41 -4.31
CA LEU A 107 -10.89 -0.98 -5.37
C LEU A 107 -10.87 -0.03 -6.57
N THR A 108 -9.73 0.64 -6.80
CA THR A 108 -9.52 1.43 -8.01
C THR A 108 -9.07 0.54 -9.16
N ILE A 109 -9.76 0.66 -10.31
CA ILE A 109 -9.48 -0.10 -11.53
C ILE A 109 -9.26 0.83 -12.71
N ARG A 110 -8.59 0.33 -13.74
CA ARG A 110 -8.41 0.98 -15.05
C ARG A 110 -8.18 -0.08 -16.12
N ASP A 111 -8.13 0.33 -17.39
CA ASP A 111 -7.74 -0.58 -18.47
C ASP A 111 -6.39 -1.26 -18.20
N LYS A 112 -6.31 -2.56 -18.46
CA LYS A 112 -5.15 -3.41 -18.14
C LYS A 112 -3.90 -3.04 -18.96
N THR A 113 -4.09 -2.63 -20.21
CA THR A 113 -2.99 -2.29 -21.12
C THR A 113 -2.40 -0.95 -20.72
N ASP A 114 -3.26 0.01 -20.42
CA ASP A 114 -2.86 1.32 -19.88
C ASP A 114 -2.18 1.21 -18.52
N TRP A 115 -2.72 0.34 -17.64
CA TRP A 115 -2.09 0.05 -16.35
C TRP A 115 -0.69 -0.52 -16.54
N LEU A 116 -0.53 -1.54 -17.38
CA LEU A 116 0.77 -2.16 -17.63
C LEU A 116 1.76 -1.14 -18.23
N SER A 117 1.32 -0.33 -19.19
CA SER A 117 2.14 0.72 -19.78
C SER A 117 2.63 1.71 -18.71
N SER A 118 1.73 2.21 -17.86
CA SER A 118 2.06 3.12 -16.75
C SER A 118 2.98 2.48 -15.70
N LEU A 119 2.75 1.21 -15.37
CA LEU A 119 3.58 0.43 -14.45
C LEU A 119 5.01 0.27 -14.99
N ARG A 120 5.16 -0.07 -16.27
CA ARG A 120 6.45 -0.18 -16.95
C ARG A 120 7.15 1.16 -17.11
N HIS A 121 6.44 2.27 -17.09
CA HIS A 121 7.08 3.57 -17.14
C HIS A 121 7.64 4.02 -15.79
N THR A 122 7.02 3.59 -14.68
CA THR A 122 7.25 4.23 -13.37
C THR A 122 7.76 3.30 -12.28
N VAL A 123 7.19 2.11 -12.14
CA VAL A 123 7.41 1.25 -10.96
C VAL A 123 8.31 0.07 -11.30
N MET A 124 8.07 -0.57 -12.46
CA MET A 124 8.77 -1.77 -12.86
C MET A 124 9.19 -1.66 -14.33
N PRO A 125 10.19 -0.81 -14.64
CA PRO A 125 10.67 -0.65 -16.00
C PRO A 125 11.02 -1.98 -16.64
N LYS A 126 10.84 -2.07 -17.96
CA LYS A 126 11.39 -3.22 -18.70
C LYS A 126 12.88 -3.21 -18.39
N CYS A 127 13.37 -4.26 -17.75
CA CYS A 127 14.81 -4.44 -17.59
C CYS A 127 15.45 -4.19 -18.95
N CYS A 128 16.52 -3.41 -18.99
CA CYS A 128 17.36 -3.30 -20.18
C CYS A 128 17.91 -4.69 -20.45
N ASP A 129 17.22 -5.46 -21.28
CA ASP A 129 17.73 -6.72 -21.83
C ASP A 129 19.09 -6.41 -22.48
N PRO A 130 20.21 -6.93 -21.94
CA PRO A 130 21.54 -6.69 -22.50
C PRO A 130 21.62 -7.07 -23.99
N HIS A 131 20.78 -8.01 -24.44
CA HIS A 131 20.76 -8.48 -25.82
C HIS A 131 20.07 -7.53 -26.81
N LYS A 132 19.32 -6.52 -26.33
CA LYS A 132 18.68 -5.51 -27.21
C LYS A 132 19.59 -4.37 -27.62
N GLN A 133 20.74 -4.18 -26.96
CA GLN A 133 21.69 -3.14 -27.37
C GLN A 133 22.53 -3.51 -28.61
N ILE A 134 22.55 -4.79 -28.99
CA ILE A 134 23.36 -5.27 -30.14
C ILE A 134 22.69 -4.94 -31.49
N ARG A 135 21.36 -4.76 -31.53
CA ARG A 135 20.61 -4.50 -32.78
C ARG A 135 20.44 -3.02 -33.15
N LYS A 136 21.02 -2.08 -32.40
CA LYS A 136 21.00 -0.64 -32.71
C LYS A 136 22.35 -0.09 -33.22
N LYS A 137 23.28 -0.98 -33.57
CA LYS A 137 24.58 -0.63 -34.20
C LYS A 137 24.77 -1.30 -35.58
N GLN A 138 23.72 -1.35 -36.38
CA GLN A 138 23.82 -1.61 -37.83
C GLN A 138 23.14 -0.48 -38.58
#